data_AF-A0A8I0GCA7-F1
#
_entry.id   AF-A0A8I0GCA7-F1
#
_cell.length_a   1.000
_cell.length_b   1.000
_cell.length_c   1.000
_cell.angle_alpha   90.00
_cell.angle_beta   90.00
_cell.angle_gamma   90.00
#
_symmetry.space_group_name_H-M   'P 1'
#
loop_
_entity.id
_entity.type
_entity.pdbx_description
1 polymer ?
#
loop_
_entity_poly.entity_id
_entity_poly.type
_entity_poly.pdbx_seq_one_letter_code
_entity_poly.pdbx_strand_id
1 'polypeptide(L)' 'MGRGRQKAKQTKVARKLKYFSPETDYDALQRELQAQRKRESGDDDAWRYEDVPSATGDDDWYDGGR' A
#
# COMPACT_ATOMS: atom_id res chain seq x y z
N MET A 1 29.85 -31.40 -16.30
CA MET A 1 30.32 -30.09 -16.81
C MET A 1 29.28 -28.94 -16.81
N GLY A 2 27.98 -29.16 -16.55
CA GLY A 2 26.96 -28.09 -16.73
C GLY A 2 26.94 -26.93 -15.72
N ARG A 3 27.21 -27.19 -14.42
CA ARG A 3 26.93 -26.24 -13.31
C ARG A 3 27.59 -24.86 -13.45
N GLY A 4 28.82 -24.78 -13.99
CA GLY A 4 29.53 -23.50 -14.19
C GLY A 4 28.80 -22.56 -15.15
N ARG A 5 28.20 -23.08 -16.23
CA ARG A 5 27.43 -22.28 -17.19
C ARG A 5 26.10 -21.80 -16.59
N GLN A 6 25.46 -22.61 -15.74
CA GLN A 6 24.26 -22.22 -14.99
C GLN A 6 24.58 -21.10 -13.97
N LYS A 7 25.63 -21.25 -13.16
CA LYS A 7 26.09 -20.23 -12.21
C LYS A 7 26.40 -18.90 -12.92
N ALA A 8 27.14 -18.95 -14.04
CA ALA A 8 27.44 -17.75 -14.83
C ALA A 8 26.19 -17.06 -15.40
N LYS A 9 25.18 -17.82 -15.87
CA LYS A 9 23.88 -17.27 -16.28
C LYS A 9 23.15 -16.62 -15.10
N GLN A 10 23.05 -17.31 -13.97
CA GLN A 10 22.40 -16.78 -12.75
C GLN A 10 23.08 -15.52 -12.23
N THR A 11 24.42 -15.46 -12.17
CA THR A 11 25.14 -14.25 -11.75
C THR A 11 24.90 -13.07 -12.71
N LYS A 12 24.75 -13.30 -14.02
CA LYS A 12 24.35 -12.24 -14.97
C LYS A 12 22.92 -11.76 -14.73
N VAL A 13 21.97 -12.66 -14.47
CA VAL A 13 20.57 -12.30 -14.16
C VAL A 13 20.46 -11.56 -12.83
N ALA A 14 21.09 -12.07 -11.77
CA ALA A 14 21.12 -11.42 -10.46
C ALA A 14 21.79 -10.04 -10.50
N ARG A 15 22.84 -9.86 -11.32
CA ARG A 15 23.43 -8.53 -11.56
C ARG A 15 22.46 -7.61 -12.29
N LYS A 16 21.76 -8.08 -13.33
CA LYS A 16 20.71 -7.29 -13.98
C LYS A 16 19.66 -6.85 -12.96
N LEU A 17 19.08 -7.77 -12.20
CA LEU A 17 18.05 -7.47 -11.19
C LEU A 17 18.55 -6.49 -10.11
N LYS A 18 19.76 -6.67 -9.56
CA LYS A 18 20.31 -5.80 -8.51
C LYS A 18 20.54 -4.35 -8.98
N TYR A 19 20.85 -4.15 -10.26
CA TYR A 19 21.17 -2.85 -10.84
C TYR A 19 20.16 -2.42 -11.92
N PHE A 20 18.94 -2.98 -11.87
CA PHE A 20 17.82 -2.55 -12.71
C PHE A 20 17.06 -1.46 -11.95
N SER A 21 17.29 -0.21 -12.33
CA SER A 21 16.25 0.80 -12.17
C SER A 21 15.26 0.60 -13.30
N PRO A 22 13.95 0.46 -13.04
CA PRO A 22 12.96 0.74 -14.07
C PRO A 22 13.06 2.22 -14.48
N GLU A 23 12.61 2.52 -15.70
CA GLU A 23 12.31 3.88 -16.12
C GLU A 23 10.91 4.24 -15.60
N THR A 24 10.78 5.37 -14.91
CA THR A 24 9.50 5.83 -14.34
C THR A 24 8.80 6.76 -15.32
N ASP A 25 7.55 6.44 -15.67
CA ASP A 25 6.69 7.36 -16.42
C ASP A 25 6.20 8.48 -15.47
N TYR A 26 6.84 9.65 -15.58
CA TYR A 26 6.51 10.84 -14.79
C TYR A 26 5.18 11.47 -15.20
N ASP A 27 4.74 11.32 -16.46
CA ASP A 27 3.46 11.87 -16.94
C ASP A 27 2.28 11.06 -16.38
N ALA A 28 2.41 9.73 -16.33
CA ALA A 28 1.46 8.86 -15.67
C ALA A 28 1.37 9.16 -14.16
N LEU A 29 2.51 9.26 -13.47
CA LEU A 29 2.58 9.56 -12.04
C LEU A 29 1.97 10.93 -11.70
N GLN A 30 2.22 11.96 -12.52
CA GLN A 30 1.64 13.29 -12.31
C GLN A 30 0.10 13.27 -12.43
N ARG A 31 -0.44 12.51 -13.39
CA ARG A 31 -1.90 12.35 -13.58
C ARG A 31 -2.54 11.63 -12.39
N GLU A 32 -1.90 10.59 -11.87
CA GLU A 32 -2.39 9.87 -10.68
C GLU A 32 -2.42 10.79 -9.45
N LEU A 33 -1.33 11.52 -9.18
CA LEU A 33 -1.25 12.44 -8.04
C LEU A 33 -2.29 13.58 -8.12
N GLN A 34 -2.55 14.11 -9.32
CA GLN A 34 -3.61 15.09 -9.55
C GLN A 34 -5.01 14.50 -9.34
N ALA A 35 -5.24 13.25 -9.75
CA ALA A 35 -6.49 12.54 -9.52
C ALA A 35 -6.73 12.20 -8.04
N GLN A 36 -5.69 11.83 -7.29
CA GLN A 36 -5.76 11.62 -5.84
C GLN A 36 -6.15 12.90 -5.10
N ARG A 37 -5.45 14.02 -5.37
CA ARG A 37 -5.76 15.32 -4.76
C ARG A 37 -7.18 15.80 -5.05
N LYS A 38 -7.74 15.46 -6.22
CA LYS A 38 -9.15 15.76 -6.53
C LYS A 38 -10.12 14.94 -5.65
N ARG A 39 -9.79 13.70 -5.29
CA ARG A 39 -10.59 12.86 -4.38
C ARG A 39 -10.50 13.35 -2.94
N GLU A 40 -9.30 13.63 -2.43
CA GLU A 40 -9.11 14.21 -1.08
C GLU A 40 -9.82 15.55 -0.88
N SER A 41 -10.13 16.27 -1.97
CA SER A 41 -10.81 17.57 -1.97
C SER A 41 -12.29 17.51 -2.37
N GLY A 42 -12.91 16.33 -2.46
CA GLY A 42 -14.26 16.18 -3.03
C GLY A 42 -15.09 15.02 -2.46
N ASP A 43 -16.01 15.38 -1.57
CA ASP A 43 -17.30 14.72 -1.30
C ASP A 43 -17.29 13.29 -0.70
N ASP A 44 -16.78 13.13 0.53
CA ASP A 44 -16.95 11.90 1.34
C ASP A 44 -17.55 12.12 2.77
N ASP A 45 -17.79 13.37 3.21
CA ASP A 45 -18.32 13.67 4.56
C ASP A 45 -19.83 13.39 4.73
N ALA A 46 -20.57 13.11 3.65
CA ALA A 46 -22.03 13.04 3.66
C ALA A 46 -22.64 11.77 4.32
N TRP A 47 -21.84 10.73 4.58
CA TRP A 47 -22.36 9.40 4.93
C TRP A 47 -21.79 8.79 6.23
N ARG A 48 -20.99 9.54 7.00
CA ARG A 48 -20.21 8.97 8.13
C ARG A 48 -20.80 9.21 9.52
N TYR A 49 -21.85 10.02 9.66
CA TYR A 49 -22.32 10.47 10.99
C TYR A 49 -23.71 9.96 11.42
N GLU A 50 -24.53 9.41 10.51
CA GLU A 50 -25.94 9.07 10.80
C GLU A 50 -26.17 7.64 11.32
N ASP A 51 -25.22 6.71 11.14
CA ASP A 51 -25.37 5.27 11.49
C ASP A 51 -24.47 4.81 12.65
N VAL A 52 -24.08 5.73 13.54
CA VAL A 52 -23.39 5.39 14.80
C VAL A 52 -24.37 5.51 15.98
N PRO A 53 -25.01 4.41 16.44
CA PRO A 53 -25.76 4.44 17.69
C PRO A 53 -24.81 4.81 18.83
N SER A 54 -25.25 5.71 19.72
CA SER A 54 -24.43 6.18 20.84
C SER A 54 -24.07 5.00 21.76
N ALA A 55 -22.81 4.57 21.72
CA ALA A 55 -22.26 3.50 22.57
C ALA A 55 -22.06 3.94 24.03
N THR A 56 -22.96 4.79 24.53
CA THR A 56 -23.12 5.17 25.93
C THR A 56 -24.14 4.23 26.56
N GLY A 57 -23.77 2.96 26.67
CA GLY A 57 -24.57 1.89 27.24
C GLY A 57 -23.66 0.79 27.79
N ASP A 58 -23.93 0.40 29.04
CA ASP A 58 -23.38 -0.77 29.75
C ASP A 58 -21.88 -0.71 30.13
N ASP A 59 -21.57 0.18 31.09
CA ASP A 59 -20.35 0.24 31.90
C ASP A 59 -20.16 -1.00 32.83
N ASP A 60 -19.83 -2.17 32.27
CA ASP A 60 -19.59 -3.43 33.04
C ASP A 60 -18.19 -4.04 32.82
N TRP A 61 -17.75 -4.17 31.57
CA TRP A 61 -16.91 -5.30 31.16
C TRP A 61 -15.38 -5.18 31.34
N TYR A 62 -14.87 -4.72 32.49
CA TYR A 62 -13.53 -5.13 32.97
C TYR A 62 -13.23 -5.00 34.49
N ASP A 63 -14.13 -5.43 35.38
CA ASP A 63 -13.70 -5.95 36.70
C ASP A 63 -13.68 -7.48 36.66
N GLY A 64 -12.49 -8.07 36.58
CA GLY A 64 -12.31 -9.44 36.04
C GLY A 64 -11.31 -10.37 36.75
N GLY A 65 -10.50 -9.86 37.69
CA GLY A 65 -9.77 -10.64 38.70
C GLY A 65 -8.53 -11.46 38.29
N ARG A 66 -7.56 -11.48 39.23
CA ARG A 66 -6.32 -12.30 39.34
C ARG A 66 -5.13 -11.92 38.45
#